data_AF-A0A7V2WSI1-F1
#
_entry.id   AF-A0A7V2WSI1-F1
#
_cell.length_a   1.000
_cell.length_b   1.000
_cell.length_c   1.000
_cell.angle_alpha   90.00
_cell.angle_beta   90.00
_cell.angle_gamma   90.00
#
_symmetry.space_group_name_H-M   'P 1'
#
loop_
_entity.id
_entity.type
_entity.pdbx_description
1 polymer ?
#
loop_
_entity_poly.entity_id
_entity_poly.type
_entity_poly.pdbx_seq_one_letter_code
_entity_poly.pdbx_strand_id
1 'polypeptide(L)'
;MGNVKIRAIVTTGYGTNCEVEMAHAVRLGGADVVDIVHLSDLLDGSVRLADYQFLNLPGGFLDGDNLGAAQAGAHRLKYATIKGSDRRLIDEILEFVERGGLVLGICNGFQLLVKTGLLPGFDGDYTKRLVSLTYNDSGRFEDRWVTLRTNPDSPCIFTRGIDTLEVPVRHGEGKFVAKDDEVLERLKREGLIVFQYADPATLEATMAYPQNPNGSVEAIAGITDPTG
;
A
#
# COMPACT_ATOMS: atom_id res chain seq x y z
N MET A 1 29.42 -7.64 -17.58
CA MET A 1 28.10 -8.04 -17.05
C MET A 1 27.10 -7.08 -17.65
N GLY A 2 26.09 -7.56 -18.38
CA GLY A 2 25.08 -6.66 -18.96
C GLY A 2 24.33 -5.93 -17.85
N ASN A 3 24.02 -4.65 -18.06
CA ASN A 3 23.23 -3.88 -17.09
C ASN A 3 21.87 -4.59 -16.91
N VAL A 4 21.61 -5.12 -15.72
CA VAL A 4 20.30 -5.68 -15.39
C VAL A 4 19.32 -4.52 -15.36
N LYS A 5 18.34 -4.51 -16.27
CA LYS A 5 17.31 -3.47 -16.30
C LYS A 5 16.30 -3.71 -15.19
N ILE A 6 16.04 -2.68 -14.38
CA ILE A 6 15.00 -2.68 -13.36
C ILE A 6 13.66 -2.41 -14.01
N ARG A 7 12.76 -3.39 -13.95
CA ARG A 7 11.41 -3.28 -14.49
C ARG A 7 10.40 -3.12 -13.36
N ALA A 8 9.57 -2.09 -13.46
CA ALA A 8 8.45 -1.85 -12.56
C ALA A 8 7.12 -1.98 -13.30
N ILE A 9 6.12 -2.49 -12.58
CA ILE A 9 4.74 -2.59 -13.03
C ILE A 9 3.89 -1.69 -12.14
N VAL A 10 3.08 -0.83 -12.74
CA VAL A 10 2.05 -0.03 -12.07
C VAL A 10 0.70 -0.56 -12.51
N THR A 11 -0.09 -1.07 -11.57
CA THR A 11 -1.40 -1.64 -11.91
C THR A 11 -2.43 -0.56 -12.20
N THR A 12 -3.29 -0.76 -13.19
CA THR A 12 -4.48 0.07 -13.46
C THR A 12 -5.73 -0.81 -13.61
N GLY A 13 -6.86 -0.17 -13.85
CA GLY A 13 -8.13 -0.80 -14.15
C GLY A 13 -9.18 -0.64 -13.08
N TYR A 14 -10.41 -0.98 -13.44
CA TYR A 14 -11.56 -1.04 -12.53
C TYR A 14 -11.81 0.21 -11.67
N GLY A 15 -11.30 1.41 -12.04
CA GLY A 15 -11.53 2.66 -11.30
C GLY A 15 -10.31 3.23 -10.54
N THR A 16 -9.15 2.58 -10.63
CA THR A 16 -7.86 3.23 -10.34
C THR A 16 -7.71 4.52 -11.17
N ASN A 17 -7.11 5.57 -10.58
CA ASN A 17 -6.94 6.85 -11.28
C ASN A 17 -5.64 7.60 -10.97
N CYS A 18 -4.68 6.95 -10.30
CA CYS A 18 -3.39 7.53 -9.94
C CYS A 18 -2.19 6.81 -10.57
N GLU A 19 -2.41 5.98 -11.58
CA GLU A 19 -1.39 5.15 -12.21
C GLU A 19 -0.38 5.95 -13.04
N VAL A 20 -0.77 7.10 -13.60
CA VAL A 20 0.08 7.89 -14.49
C VAL A 20 1.15 8.62 -13.70
N GLU A 21 0.76 9.31 -12.63
CA GLU A 21 1.67 9.99 -11.71
C GLU A 21 2.51 9.01 -10.91
N MET A 22 1.97 7.85 -10.52
CA MET A 22 2.76 6.80 -9.87
C MET A 22 3.83 6.26 -10.84
N ALA A 23 3.46 5.97 -12.10
CA ALA A 23 4.43 5.55 -13.11
C ALA A 23 5.48 6.64 -13.40
N HIS A 24 5.10 7.91 -13.35
CA HIS A 24 6.05 9.01 -13.46
C HIS A 24 7.04 9.02 -12.29
N ALA A 25 6.55 8.93 -11.05
CA ALA A 25 7.38 8.89 -9.84
C ALA A 25 8.34 7.69 -9.83
N VAL A 26 7.88 6.51 -10.25
CA VAL A 26 8.72 5.30 -10.34
C VAL A 26 9.84 5.47 -11.38
N ARG A 27 9.58 6.13 -12.51
CA ARG A 27 10.64 6.48 -13.50
C ARG A 27 11.65 7.45 -12.90
N LEU A 28 11.20 8.47 -12.18
CA LEU A 28 12.10 9.41 -11.48
C LEU A 28 12.94 8.71 -10.40
N GLY A 29 12.38 7.68 -9.77
CA GLY A 29 13.08 6.82 -8.81
C GLY A 29 14.14 5.89 -9.43
N GLY A 30 14.29 5.89 -10.76
CA GLY A 30 15.39 5.19 -11.45
C GLY A 30 15.04 3.84 -12.07
N ALA A 31 13.76 3.46 -12.17
CA ALA A 31 13.38 2.27 -12.92
C ALA A 31 13.62 2.45 -14.44
N ASP A 32 14.26 1.47 -15.08
CA ASP A 32 14.57 1.51 -16.52
C ASP A 32 13.32 1.37 -17.40
N VAL A 33 12.36 0.56 -16.94
CA VAL A 33 11.09 0.30 -17.64
C VAL A 33 9.97 0.38 -16.62
N VAL A 34 8.92 1.14 -16.95
CA VAL A 34 7.72 1.25 -16.12
C VAL A 34 6.51 1.05 -17.00
N ASP A 35 5.88 -0.10 -16.83
CA ASP A 35 4.71 -0.53 -17.58
C ASP A 35 3.44 -0.27 -16.74
N ILE A 36 2.47 0.44 -17.32
CA ILE A 36 1.12 0.58 -16.74
C ILE A 36 0.29 -0.58 -17.27
N VAL A 37 -0.17 -1.46 -16.38
CA VAL A 37 -0.75 -2.75 -16.76
C VAL A 37 -2.13 -2.90 -16.13
N HIS A 38 -3.15 -3.22 -16.93
CA HIS A 38 -4.48 -3.42 -16.39
C HIS A 38 -4.52 -4.74 -15.59
N LEU A 39 -5.19 -4.78 -14.44
CA LEU A 39 -5.28 -6.00 -13.61
C LEU A 39 -5.84 -7.22 -14.38
N SER A 40 -6.66 -6.99 -15.41
CA SER A 40 -7.14 -8.08 -16.29
C SER A 40 -6.02 -8.72 -17.12
N ASP A 41 -4.96 -8.00 -17.45
CA ASP A 41 -3.85 -8.52 -18.26
C ASP A 41 -3.00 -9.49 -17.45
N LEU A 42 -2.87 -9.23 -16.13
CA LEU A 42 -2.31 -10.20 -15.18
C LEU A 42 -3.19 -11.44 -15.07
N LEU A 43 -4.52 -11.26 -14.99
CA LEU A 43 -5.47 -12.37 -14.89
C LEU A 43 -5.60 -13.17 -16.19
N ASP A 44 -5.42 -12.57 -17.36
CA ASP A 44 -5.39 -13.27 -18.65
C ASP A 44 -4.04 -13.98 -18.88
N GLY A 45 -3.00 -13.62 -18.11
CA GLY A 45 -1.65 -14.14 -18.25
C GLY A 45 -0.85 -13.50 -19.40
N SER A 46 -1.37 -12.43 -20.01
CA SER A 46 -0.69 -11.68 -21.08
C SER A 46 0.49 -10.88 -20.54
N VAL A 47 0.43 -10.50 -19.25
CA VAL A 47 1.55 -9.95 -18.48
C VAL A 47 1.79 -10.84 -17.27
N ARG A 48 3.07 -11.12 -16.94
CA ARG A 48 3.44 -11.95 -15.80
C ARG A 48 4.23 -11.15 -14.79
N LEU A 49 3.88 -11.29 -13.52
CA LEU A 49 4.60 -10.59 -12.45
C LEU A 49 6.06 -11.04 -12.33
N ALA A 50 6.37 -12.26 -12.78
CA ALA A 50 7.72 -12.84 -12.93
C ALA A 50 8.71 -11.94 -13.67
N ASP A 51 8.24 -11.12 -14.60
CA ASP A 51 9.09 -10.30 -15.48
C ASP A 51 9.48 -8.95 -14.84
N TYR A 52 9.04 -8.66 -13.61
CA TYR A 52 9.24 -7.39 -12.91
C TYR A 52 9.96 -7.55 -11.56
N GLN A 53 10.51 -6.45 -11.05
CA GLN A 53 11.16 -6.34 -9.74
C GLN A 53 10.41 -5.40 -8.78
N PHE A 54 9.50 -4.56 -9.28
CA PHE A 54 8.78 -3.60 -8.46
C PHE A 54 7.29 -3.51 -8.84
N LEU A 55 6.41 -3.97 -7.94
CA LEU A 55 4.96 -3.89 -8.06
C LEU A 55 4.43 -2.64 -7.35
N ASN A 56 3.71 -1.82 -8.10
CA ASN A 56 3.16 -0.55 -7.64
C ASN A 56 1.64 -0.57 -7.74
N LEU A 57 0.97 -0.44 -6.59
CA LEU A 57 -0.47 -0.39 -6.43
C LEU A 57 -0.91 1.07 -6.18
N PRO A 58 -1.38 1.79 -7.21
CA PRO A 58 -1.74 3.21 -7.10
C PRO A 58 -3.04 3.46 -6.33
N GLY A 59 -3.28 4.74 -6.06
CA GLY A 59 -4.54 5.26 -5.53
C GLY A 59 -5.68 5.30 -6.56
N GLY A 60 -6.87 5.65 -6.08
CA GLY A 60 -8.08 5.77 -6.88
C GLY A 60 -9.30 5.22 -6.15
N PHE A 61 -10.27 4.75 -6.91
CA PHE A 61 -11.51 4.15 -6.41
C PHE A 61 -11.70 2.78 -7.07
N LEU A 62 -10.82 1.82 -6.74
CA LEU A 62 -10.88 0.48 -7.31
C LEU A 62 -12.24 -0.17 -7.02
N ASP A 63 -12.90 -0.62 -8.08
CA ASP A 63 -14.27 -1.12 -8.09
C ASP A 63 -15.31 -0.09 -7.59
N GLY A 64 -14.99 1.21 -7.70
CA GLY A 64 -15.80 2.32 -7.22
C GLY A 64 -15.95 2.37 -5.69
N ASP A 65 -15.14 1.60 -4.95
CA ASP A 65 -15.25 1.42 -3.50
C ASP A 65 -16.64 0.93 -3.02
N ASN A 66 -17.45 0.35 -3.92
CA ASN A 66 -18.86 0.03 -3.67
C ASN A 66 -19.12 -0.97 -2.52
N LEU A 67 -18.15 -1.85 -2.23
CA LEU A 67 -18.21 -2.83 -1.12
C LEU A 67 -17.31 -2.43 0.06
N GLY A 68 -16.96 -1.15 0.13
CA GLY A 68 -15.84 -0.63 0.90
C GLY A 68 -14.57 -0.59 0.06
N ALA A 69 -13.71 0.39 0.34
CA ALA A 69 -12.61 0.74 -0.55
C ALA A 69 -11.64 -0.42 -0.81
N ALA A 70 -11.36 -0.71 -2.08
CA ALA A 70 -10.57 -1.86 -2.53
C ALA A 70 -11.04 -3.27 -2.09
N GLN A 71 -12.23 -3.43 -1.48
CA GLN A 71 -12.68 -4.73 -0.95
C GLN A 71 -12.92 -5.76 -2.06
N ALA A 72 -13.59 -5.37 -3.15
CA ALA A 72 -13.78 -6.24 -4.31
C ALA A 72 -12.42 -6.59 -4.97
N GLY A 73 -11.52 -5.61 -5.07
CA GLY A 73 -10.14 -5.81 -5.49
C GLY A 73 -9.37 -6.83 -4.66
N ALA A 74 -9.48 -6.78 -3.33
CA ALA A 74 -8.82 -7.71 -2.44
C ALA A 74 -9.34 -9.15 -2.65
N HIS A 75 -10.66 -9.32 -2.83
CA HIS A 75 -11.23 -10.62 -3.17
C HIS A 75 -10.74 -11.11 -4.53
N ARG A 76 -10.66 -10.22 -5.53
CA ARG A 76 -10.13 -10.55 -6.86
C ARG A 76 -8.68 -11.04 -6.75
N LEU A 77 -7.80 -10.32 -6.05
CA LEU A 77 -6.41 -10.78 -5.87
C LEU A 77 -6.34 -12.15 -5.19
N LYS A 78 -7.15 -12.37 -4.15
CA LYS A 78 -7.14 -13.62 -3.36
C LYS A 78 -7.62 -14.85 -4.10
N TYR A 79 -8.64 -14.70 -4.93
CA TYR A 79 -9.44 -15.83 -5.39
C TYR A 79 -9.51 -15.98 -6.91
N ALA A 80 -9.22 -14.93 -7.68
CA ALA A 80 -9.21 -15.05 -9.13
C ALA A 80 -8.00 -15.86 -9.58
N THR A 81 -8.24 -16.82 -10.47
CA THR A 81 -7.20 -17.61 -11.13
C THR A 81 -6.72 -16.93 -12.40
N ILE A 82 -5.44 -17.16 -12.71
CA ILE A 82 -4.86 -16.72 -13.97
C ILE A 82 -5.34 -17.69 -15.05
N LYS A 83 -5.84 -17.15 -16.16
CA LYS A 83 -6.41 -17.91 -17.25
C LYS A 83 -5.43 -18.95 -17.78
N GLY A 84 -5.90 -20.19 -17.91
CA GLY A 84 -5.06 -21.31 -18.33
C GLY A 84 -4.15 -21.86 -17.22
N SER A 85 -4.35 -21.46 -15.97
CA SER A 85 -3.64 -21.95 -14.79
C SER A 85 -4.60 -22.19 -13.61
N ASP A 86 -4.22 -23.08 -12.70
CA ASP A 86 -4.89 -23.23 -11.38
C ASP A 86 -4.33 -22.24 -10.35
N ARG A 87 -3.31 -21.46 -10.72
CA ARG A 87 -2.69 -20.47 -9.85
C ARG A 87 -3.56 -19.23 -9.70
N ARG A 88 -3.65 -18.72 -8.48
CA ARG A 88 -4.34 -17.46 -8.17
C ARG A 88 -3.36 -16.31 -8.30
N LEU A 89 -3.88 -15.12 -8.54
CA LEU A 89 -3.03 -13.93 -8.64
C LEU A 89 -2.26 -13.65 -7.34
N ILE A 90 -2.85 -13.95 -6.17
CA ILE A 90 -2.15 -13.86 -4.88
C ILE A 90 -0.93 -14.79 -4.83
N ASP A 91 -0.98 -15.98 -5.45
CA ASP A 91 0.14 -16.92 -5.43
C ASP A 91 1.34 -16.34 -6.22
N GLU A 92 1.10 -15.60 -7.31
CA GLU A 92 2.16 -14.89 -8.03
C GLU A 92 2.75 -13.72 -7.23
N ILE A 93 1.91 -13.00 -6.46
CA ILE A 93 2.37 -11.90 -5.60
C ILE A 93 3.25 -12.45 -4.47
N LEU A 94 2.87 -13.56 -3.84
CA LEU A 94 3.67 -14.18 -2.79
C LEU A 94 5.03 -14.66 -3.32
N GLU A 95 5.05 -15.32 -4.49
CA GLU A 95 6.32 -15.70 -5.14
C GLU A 95 7.14 -14.49 -5.59
N PHE A 96 6.50 -13.36 -5.92
CA PHE A 96 7.16 -12.11 -6.23
C PHE A 96 7.86 -11.53 -5.00
N VAL A 97 7.19 -11.51 -3.85
CA VAL A 97 7.78 -11.08 -2.57
C VAL A 97 8.90 -12.03 -2.13
N GLU A 98 8.67 -13.35 -2.20
CA GLU A 98 9.63 -14.38 -1.78
C GLU A 98 10.98 -14.28 -2.51
N ARG A 99 10.96 -13.91 -3.80
CA ARG A 99 12.20 -13.69 -4.59
C ARG A 99 12.83 -12.30 -4.43
N GLY A 100 12.34 -11.49 -3.48
CA GLY A 100 12.85 -10.15 -3.20
C GLY A 100 12.25 -9.03 -4.07
N GLY A 101 11.08 -9.26 -4.66
CA GLY A 101 10.35 -8.22 -5.37
C GLY A 101 9.77 -7.17 -4.41
N LEU A 102 9.84 -5.90 -4.81
CA LEU A 102 9.38 -4.77 -3.99
C LEU A 102 7.90 -4.51 -4.25
N VAL A 103 7.12 -4.22 -3.21
CA VAL A 103 5.69 -3.88 -3.33
C VAL A 103 5.42 -2.55 -2.63
N LEU A 104 4.78 -1.61 -3.33
CA LEU A 104 4.35 -0.33 -2.78
C LEU A 104 2.86 -0.11 -3.06
N GLY A 105 2.08 0.17 -2.02
CA GLY A 105 0.66 0.51 -2.13
C GLY A 105 0.35 1.88 -1.54
N ILE A 106 -0.27 2.75 -2.33
CA ILE A 106 -0.60 4.13 -1.92
C ILE A 106 -2.12 4.34 -1.96
N CYS A 107 -2.70 4.92 -0.91
CA CYS A 107 -4.15 5.17 -0.79
C CYS A 107 -4.97 3.89 -1.02
N ASN A 108 -5.60 3.75 -2.19
CA ASN A 108 -6.38 2.56 -2.56
C ASN A 108 -5.52 1.30 -2.70
N GLY A 109 -4.26 1.44 -3.13
CA GLY A 109 -3.28 0.36 -3.06
C GLY A 109 -2.94 -0.10 -1.65
N PHE A 110 -2.85 0.84 -0.68
CA PHE A 110 -2.64 0.46 0.72
C PHE A 110 -3.85 -0.29 1.28
N GLN A 111 -5.07 0.19 0.98
CA GLN A 111 -6.32 -0.50 1.31
C GLN A 111 -6.33 -1.92 0.73
N LEU A 112 -5.89 -2.09 -0.52
CA LEU A 112 -5.79 -3.38 -1.18
C LEU A 112 -4.83 -4.33 -0.45
N LEU A 113 -3.63 -3.86 -0.07
CA LEU A 113 -2.64 -4.66 0.65
C LEU A 113 -3.17 -5.16 2.00
N VAL A 114 -3.73 -4.27 2.82
CA VAL A 114 -4.23 -4.67 4.16
C VAL A 114 -5.47 -5.54 4.08
N LYS A 115 -6.40 -5.27 3.14
CA LYS A 115 -7.63 -6.07 2.98
C LYS A 115 -7.33 -7.46 2.40
N THR A 116 -6.27 -7.56 1.59
CA THR A 116 -5.71 -8.84 1.13
C THR A 116 -4.95 -9.56 2.27
N GLY A 117 -4.50 -8.87 3.31
CA GLY A 117 -3.71 -9.46 4.39
C GLY A 117 -2.22 -9.58 4.05
N LEU A 118 -1.78 -8.94 2.96
CA LEU A 118 -0.36 -8.81 2.60
C LEU A 118 0.39 -7.91 3.58
N LEU A 119 -0.33 -7.06 4.32
CA LEU A 119 0.22 -6.28 5.43
C LEU A 119 -0.59 -6.57 6.71
N PRO A 120 0.08 -6.69 7.89
CA PRO A 120 1.51 -6.48 8.11
C PRO A 120 2.40 -7.69 7.83
N GLY A 121 1.87 -8.85 7.41
CA GLY A 121 2.72 -10.00 7.04
C GLY A 121 3.54 -10.60 8.18
N PHE A 122 3.05 -10.51 9.42
CA PHE A 122 3.73 -11.05 10.60
C PHE A 122 4.14 -12.51 10.39
N ASP A 123 5.37 -12.84 10.77
CA ASP A 123 5.93 -14.20 10.66
C ASP A 123 5.93 -14.74 9.21
N GLY A 124 5.83 -13.87 8.19
CA GLY A 124 5.67 -14.24 6.79
C GLY A 124 4.27 -14.74 6.42
N ASP A 125 3.28 -14.61 7.31
CA ASP A 125 1.88 -14.96 7.04
C ASP A 125 1.13 -13.81 6.37
N TYR A 126 1.11 -13.86 5.04
CA TYR A 126 0.43 -12.90 4.17
C TYR A 126 -1.02 -13.27 3.85
N THR A 127 -1.62 -14.18 4.63
CA THR A 127 -2.99 -14.68 4.37
C THR A 127 -4.05 -14.05 5.27
N LYS A 128 -3.62 -13.40 6.36
CA LYS A 128 -4.51 -12.89 7.42
C LYS A 128 -4.65 -11.38 7.36
N ARG A 129 -5.91 -10.92 7.33
CA ARG A 129 -6.23 -9.50 7.52
C ARG A 129 -6.19 -9.18 9.01
N LEU A 130 -5.08 -8.59 9.46
CA LEU A 130 -4.86 -8.16 10.85
C LEU A 130 -5.14 -6.66 11.06
N VAL A 131 -5.12 -5.88 9.98
CA VAL A 131 -5.37 -4.45 9.99
C VAL A 131 -6.27 -4.08 8.81
N SER A 132 -6.84 -2.88 8.83
CA SER A 132 -7.66 -2.36 7.74
C SER A 132 -7.64 -0.84 7.72
N LEU A 133 -8.07 -0.27 6.61
CA LEU A 133 -8.61 1.09 6.59
C LEU A 133 -10.14 1.03 6.54
N THR A 134 -10.79 2.02 7.15
CA THR A 134 -12.25 2.20 7.21
C THR A 134 -12.59 3.69 7.13
N TYR A 135 -13.88 4.02 7.20
CA TYR A 135 -14.38 5.39 7.18
C TYR A 135 -13.62 6.32 8.13
N ASN A 136 -13.30 7.51 7.64
CA ASN A 136 -12.76 8.59 8.45
C ASN A 136 -13.73 8.92 9.59
N ASP A 137 -13.21 9.28 10.77
CA ASP A 137 -14.06 9.69 11.91
C ASP A 137 -14.90 10.94 11.60
N SER A 138 -14.48 11.78 10.65
CA SER A 138 -15.24 12.93 10.18
C SER A 138 -16.51 12.55 9.40
N GLY A 139 -16.62 11.29 8.95
CA GLY A 139 -17.67 10.83 8.04
C GLY A 139 -17.64 11.50 6.66
N ARG A 140 -16.52 12.16 6.31
CA ARG A 140 -16.36 12.95 5.09
C ARG A 140 -15.12 12.51 4.31
N PHE A 141 -15.16 12.80 3.02
CA PHE A 141 -13.97 12.74 2.18
C PHE A 141 -13.02 13.87 2.54
N GLU A 142 -11.75 13.55 2.72
CA GLU A 142 -10.71 14.51 3.10
C GLU A 142 -9.75 14.73 1.93
N ASP A 143 -9.61 15.99 1.52
CA ASP A 143 -8.70 16.46 0.48
C ASP A 143 -7.89 17.64 1.04
N ARG A 144 -6.65 17.39 1.47
CA ARG A 144 -5.83 18.38 2.17
C ARG A 144 -4.35 18.03 2.17
N TRP A 145 -3.53 19.00 2.55
CA TRP A 145 -2.14 18.77 2.91
C TRP A 145 -2.02 18.36 4.38
N VAL A 146 -1.17 17.38 4.65
CA VAL A 146 -0.83 16.91 6.01
C VAL A 146 0.67 16.81 6.17
N THR A 147 1.12 16.91 7.42
CA THR A 147 2.49 16.59 7.80
C THR A 147 2.53 15.16 8.32
N LEU A 148 3.47 14.38 7.79
CA LEU A 148 3.80 13.04 8.27
C LEU A 148 5.18 13.09 8.92
N ARG A 149 5.32 12.44 10.07
CA ARG A 149 6.63 12.05 10.60
C ARG A 149 6.93 10.61 10.23
N THR A 150 8.20 10.31 10.01
CA THR A 150 8.67 8.96 9.73
C THR A 150 9.25 8.32 10.99
N ASN A 151 9.12 7.00 11.12
CA ASN A 151 9.89 6.22 12.07
C ASN A 151 11.26 5.84 11.47
N PRO A 152 12.39 6.43 11.95
CA PRO A 152 13.71 6.16 11.39
C PRO A 152 14.22 4.74 11.68
N ASP A 153 13.67 4.08 12.71
CA ASP A 153 14.04 2.71 13.10
C ASP A 153 13.23 1.64 12.34
N SER A 154 12.30 2.05 11.47
CA SER A 154 11.51 1.12 10.67
C SER A 154 12.37 0.37 9.64
N PRO A 155 12.11 -0.92 9.37
CA PRO A 155 12.83 -1.63 8.32
C PRO A 155 12.50 -1.12 6.91
N CYS A 156 11.46 -0.26 6.77
CA CYS A 156 10.95 0.20 5.49
C CYS A 156 12.04 0.80 4.60
N ILE A 157 12.26 0.18 3.44
CA ILE A 157 13.32 0.64 2.53
C ILE A 157 12.97 1.96 1.84
N PHE A 158 11.67 2.25 1.67
CA PHE A 158 11.17 3.38 0.90
C PHE A 158 11.30 4.72 1.64
N THR A 159 11.51 4.68 2.96
CA THR A 159 11.50 5.88 3.82
C THR A 159 12.85 6.21 4.44
N ARG A 160 13.91 5.50 4.02
CA ARG A 160 15.28 5.75 4.49
C ARG A 160 15.72 7.18 4.19
N GLY A 161 16.19 7.87 5.22
CA GLY A 161 16.66 9.25 5.12
C GLY A 161 15.55 10.30 4.97
N ILE A 162 14.29 9.91 5.21
CA ILE A 162 13.14 10.82 5.22
C ILE A 162 12.70 11.00 6.67
N ASP A 163 12.92 12.18 7.25
CA ASP A 163 12.50 12.46 8.64
C ASP A 163 11.01 12.85 8.71
N THR A 164 10.58 13.72 7.79
CA THR A 164 9.21 14.23 7.69
C THR A 164 8.81 14.46 6.24
N LEU A 165 7.51 14.41 5.96
CA LEU A 165 6.95 14.70 4.65
C LEU A 165 5.73 15.61 4.78
N GLU A 166 5.60 16.57 3.87
CA GLU A 166 4.33 17.27 3.64
C GLU A 166 3.72 16.71 2.35
N VAL A 167 2.53 16.11 2.44
CA VAL A 167 1.90 15.38 1.32
C VAL A 167 0.41 15.65 1.23
N PRO A 168 -0.18 15.58 0.02
CA PRO A 168 -1.63 15.61 -0.12
C PRO A 168 -2.23 14.27 0.32
N VAL A 169 -3.36 14.33 1.01
CA VAL A 169 -4.24 13.18 1.28
C VAL A 169 -5.57 13.41 0.57
N ARG A 170 -6.15 12.32 0.05
CA ARG A 170 -7.38 12.36 -0.75
C ARG A 170 -8.18 11.05 -0.54
N HIS A 171 -8.92 10.93 0.57
CA HIS A 171 -9.60 9.67 0.94
C HIS A 171 -10.89 9.87 1.78
N GLY A 172 -11.85 8.95 1.60
CA GLY A 172 -13.03 8.80 2.47
C GLY A 172 -12.93 7.64 3.48
N GLU A 173 -12.09 6.64 3.18
CA GLU A 173 -11.85 5.46 4.00
C GLU A 173 -10.36 5.32 4.35
N GLY A 174 -9.80 6.31 5.04
CA GLY A 174 -8.38 6.35 5.40
C GLY A 174 -8.07 6.00 6.85
N LYS A 175 -9.07 5.73 7.69
CA LYS A 175 -8.85 5.45 9.10
C LYS A 175 -8.22 4.07 9.30
N PHE A 176 -6.96 4.03 9.71
CA PHE A 176 -6.29 2.80 10.09
C PHE A 176 -6.89 2.23 11.38
N VAL A 177 -7.14 0.92 11.38
CA VAL A 177 -7.59 0.14 12.53
C VAL A 177 -6.85 -1.19 12.58
N ALA A 178 -6.48 -1.62 13.79
CA ALA A 178 -5.98 -2.95 14.07
C ALA A 178 -7.13 -3.88 14.48
N LYS A 179 -6.96 -5.19 14.28
CA LYS A 179 -7.93 -6.21 14.71
C LYS A 179 -8.15 -6.19 16.23
N ASP A 180 -7.08 -6.00 16.98
CA ASP A 180 -7.03 -5.99 18.44
C ASP A 180 -5.77 -5.25 18.92
N ASP A 181 -5.69 -5.00 20.22
CA ASP A 181 -4.56 -4.30 20.85
C ASP A 181 -3.25 -5.09 20.71
N GLU A 182 -3.30 -6.42 20.65
CA GLU A 182 -2.11 -7.26 20.48
C GLU A 182 -1.43 -7.00 19.14
N VAL A 183 -2.21 -6.92 18.05
CA VAL A 183 -1.71 -6.54 16.73
C VAL A 183 -1.10 -5.14 16.75
N LEU A 184 -1.76 -4.18 17.41
CA LEU A 184 -1.27 -2.80 17.48
C LEU A 184 0.05 -2.68 18.27
N GLU A 185 0.13 -3.34 19.43
CA GLU A 185 1.37 -3.39 20.23
C GLU A 185 2.49 -4.09 19.49
N ARG A 186 2.18 -5.13 18.70
CA ARG A 186 3.16 -5.81 17.87
C ARG A 186 3.72 -4.90 16.78
N LEU A 187 2.89 -4.14 16.07
CA LEU A 187 3.34 -3.14 15.08
C LEU A 187 4.31 -2.12 15.70
N LYS A 188 3.99 -1.61 16.90
CA LYS A 188 4.85 -0.67 17.62
C LYS A 188 6.19 -1.30 18.01
N ARG A 189 6.15 -2.47 18.65
CA ARG A 189 7.33 -3.18 19.13
C ARG A 189 8.30 -3.55 18.02
N GLU A 190 7.78 -3.93 16.85
CA GLU A 190 8.57 -4.35 15.69
C GLU A 190 8.95 -3.17 14.76
N GLY A 191 8.60 -1.93 15.12
CA GLY A 191 8.95 -0.74 14.33
C GLY A 191 8.25 -0.65 12.97
N LEU A 192 7.10 -1.32 12.81
CA LEU A 192 6.42 -1.47 11.53
C LEU A 192 5.47 -0.32 11.20
N ILE A 193 5.25 0.61 12.13
CA ILE A 193 4.60 1.89 11.86
C ILE A 193 5.63 2.80 11.19
N VAL A 194 5.41 3.10 9.91
CA VAL A 194 6.35 3.84 9.07
C VAL A 194 6.06 5.33 9.13
N PHE A 195 4.79 5.71 8.98
CA PHE A 195 4.35 7.09 8.99
C PHE A 195 3.28 7.32 10.04
N GLN A 196 3.37 8.47 10.71
CA GLN A 196 2.32 8.98 11.58
C GLN A 196 1.94 10.41 11.18
N TYR A 197 0.65 10.75 11.24
CA TYR A 197 0.20 12.14 11.13
C TYR A 197 0.81 12.95 12.27
N ALA A 198 1.39 14.11 11.93
CA ALA A 198 2.11 14.95 12.85
C ALA A 198 1.53 16.37 12.90
N ASP A 199 1.70 17.02 14.04
CA ASP A 199 1.46 18.46 14.14
C ASP A 199 2.58 19.21 13.39
N PRO A 200 2.26 20.14 12.47
CA PRO A 200 3.27 20.83 11.66
C PRO A 200 4.20 21.74 12.46
N ALA A 201 3.79 22.20 13.65
CA ALA A 201 4.60 23.08 14.48
C ALA A 201 5.55 22.30 15.40
N THR A 202 5.14 21.13 15.90
CA THR A 202 5.95 20.33 16.84
C THR A 202 6.61 19.12 16.19
N LEU A 203 6.12 18.68 15.03
CA LEU A 203 6.47 17.43 14.35
C LEU A 203 6.20 16.15 15.18
N GLU A 204 5.46 16.28 16.28
CA GLU A 204 5.03 15.14 17.09
C GLU A 204 3.76 14.50 16.52
N ALA A 205 3.61 13.20 16.78
CA ALA A 205 2.42 12.46 16.34
C ALA A 205 1.17 13.10 16.95
N THR A 206 0.11 13.26 16.17
CA THR A 206 -1.10 13.95 16.60
C THR A 206 -2.35 13.16 16.27
N MET A 207 -3.30 13.16 17.21
CA MET A 207 -4.66 12.67 17.01
C MET A 207 -5.64 13.81 16.71
N ALA A 208 -5.17 15.05 16.67
CA ALA A 208 -6.02 16.21 16.48
C ALA A 208 -6.47 16.33 15.01
N TYR A 209 -7.77 16.49 14.81
CA TYR A 209 -8.31 16.96 13.54
C TYR A 209 -8.06 18.48 13.41
N PRO A 210 -7.65 19.01 12.24
CA PRO A 210 -7.54 18.36 10.94
C PRO A 210 -6.21 17.67 10.60
N GLN A 211 -5.18 17.77 11.45
CA GLN A 211 -3.83 17.26 11.17
C GLN A 211 -3.77 15.73 11.01
N ASN A 212 -4.51 15.01 11.87
CA ASN A 212 -4.93 13.64 11.62
C ASN A 212 -6.33 13.68 10.99
N PRO A 213 -6.45 13.53 9.66
CA PRO A 213 -7.69 13.78 8.94
C PRO A 213 -8.73 12.68 9.11
N ASN A 214 -8.32 11.47 9.48
CA ASN A 214 -9.17 10.27 9.48
C ASN A 214 -9.40 9.66 10.85
N GLY A 215 -8.66 10.07 11.88
CA GLY A 215 -8.77 9.50 13.23
C GLY A 215 -8.09 8.13 13.35
N SER A 216 -7.07 7.86 12.53
CA SER A 216 -6.28 6.62 12.62
C SER A 216 -5.67 6.45 14.00
N VAL A 217 -5.82 5.26 14.58
CA VAL A 217 -5.22 4.90 15.88
C VAL A 217 -3.71 5.11 15.85
N GLU A 218 -3.14 5.63 16.96
CA GLU A 218 -1.70 5.98 17.06
C GLU A 218 -1.22 6.94 15.95
N ALA A 219 -2.14 7.70 15.35
CA ALA A 219 -1.90 8.56 14.20
C ALA A 219 -1.33 7.84 12.97
N ILE A 220 -1.48 6.51 12.86
CA ILE A 220 -0.86 5.70 11.81
C ILE A 220 -1.34 6.13 10.42
N ALA A 221 -0.40 6.47 9.54
CA ALA A 221 -0.66 6.82 8.14
C ALA A 221 -0.04 5.82 7.15
N GLY A 222 0.88 4.97 7.61
CA GLY A 222 1.51 3.93 6.78
C GLY A 222 2.25 2.89 7.63
N ILE A 223 2.31 1.66 7.14
CA ILE A 223 3.02 0.54 7.75
C ILE A 223 3.85 -0.20 6.70
N THR A 224 4.80 -1.02 7.15
CA THR A 224 5.52 -2.00 6.31
C THR A 224 5.41 -3.41 6.88
N ASP A 225 5.93 -4.40 6.16
CA ASP A 225 6.13 -5.76 6.65
C ASP A 225 7.48 -5.90 7.38
N PRO A 226 7.75 -7.01 8.09
CA PRO A 226 9.01 -7.23 8.79
C PRO A 226 10.26 -7.24 7.89
N THR A 227 10.12 -7.45 6.58
CA THR A 227 11.27 -7.52 5.66
C THR A 227 11.68 -6.16 5.08
N GLY A 228 10.76 -5.19 5.01
CA GLY A 228 11.05 -3.77 4.76
C GLY A 228 10.49 -3.21 3.46
#